data_AF-A0A9X4HGX4-F1
#
_entry.id   AF-A0A9X4HGX4-F1
#
_cell.length_a   1.000
_cell.length_b   1.000
_cell.length_c   1.000
_cell.angle_alpha   90.00
_cell.angle_beta   90.00
_cell.angle_gamma   90.00
#
_symmetry.space_group_name_H-M   'P 1'
#
loop_
_entity.id
_entity.type
_entity.pdbx_description
1 polymer ?
#
loop_
_entity_poly.entity_id
_entity_poly.type
_entity_poly.pdbx_seq_one_letter_code
_entity_poly.pdbx_strand_id
1 'polypeptide(L)'
;MALQKFAEADAQRQMAQTEQASTEAVGRLRDLTLVSSRVAKMKEFPAVHWEYKATGPNDKPVYVVRDMVFAGNTMIDVISTSLGVEVARRNSSDFVGVMEIEDFAPPARQ
;
A
#
# COMPACT_ATOMS: atom_id res chain seq x y z
N MET A 1 12.89 13.29 -7.17
CA MET A 1 11.78 14.12 -6.62
C MET A 1 10.43 13.95 -7.34
N ALA A 2 10.28 13.12 -8.39
CA ALA A 2 8.99 12.89 -9.04
C ALA A 2 8.09 11.90 -8.27
N LEU A 3 8.66 10.80 -7.79
CA LEU A 3 7.91 9.75 -7.08
C LEU A 3 7.28 10.23 -5.76
N GLN A 4 7.94 11.16 -5.06
CA GLN A 4 7.38 11.78 -3.85
C GLN A 4 6.16 12.65 -4.17
N LYS A 5 6.22 13.45 -5.25
CA LYS A 5 5.06 14.24 -5.70
C LYS A 5 3.90 13.35 -6.13
N PHE A 6 4.20 12.24 -6.80
CA PHE A 6 3.22 11.21 -7.12
C PHE A 6 2.60 10.63 -5.84
N ALA A 7 3.42 10.27 -4.85
CA ALA A 7 2.94 9.73 -3.58
C ALA A 7 1.96 10.67 -2.86
N GLU A 8 2.23 11.98 -2.87
CA GLU A 8 1.36 12.97 -2.25
C GLU A 8 0.07 13.19 -3.04
N ALA A 9 0.16 13.34 -4.36
CA ALA A 9 -0.98 13.60 -5.22
C ALA A 9 -1.92 12.38 -5.35
N ASP A 10 -1.37 11.18 -5.34
CA ASP A 10 -2.12 9.94 -5.55
C ASP A 10 -2.77 9.42 -4.25
N ALA A 11 -2.27 9.84 -3.07
CA ALA A 11 -2.79 9.38 -1.78
C ALA A 11 -4.32 9.51 -1.66
N GLN A 12 -4.90 10.64 -2.09
CA GLN A 12 -6.35 10.88 -2.05
C GLN A 12 -7.13 9.91 -2.95
N ARG A 13 -6.60 9.64 -4.15
CA ARG A 13 -7.19 8.67 -5.07
C ARG A 13 -7.16 7.26 -4.49
N GLN A 14 -6.03 6.89 -3.87
CA GLN A 14 -5.86 5.57 -3.27
C GLN A 14 -6.72 5.37 -2.02
N MET A 15 -6.94 6.42 -1.21
CA MET A 15 -7.91 6.38 -0.12
C MET A 15 -9.32 6.08 -0.63
N ALA A 16 -9.79 6.77 -1.67
CA ALA A 16 -11.12 6.54 -2.23
C ALA A 16 -11.29 5.09 -2.74
N GLN A 17 -10.26 4.54 -3.40
CA GLN A 17 -10.27 3.13 -3.84
C GLN A 17 -10.31 2.16 -2.66
N THR A 18 -9.55 2.45 -1.60
CA THR A 18 -9.49 1.62 -0.40
C THR A 18 -10.84 1.60 0.33
N GLU A 19 -11.51 2.76 0.43
CA GLU A 19 -12.84 2.86 1.01
C GLU A 19 -13.86 2.02 0.21
N GLN A 20 -13.81 2.10 -1.13
CA GLN A 20 -14.66 1.30 -2.02
C GLN A 20 -14.39 -0.21 -1.94
N ALA A 21 -13.13 -0.63 -1.86
CA ALA A 21 -12.80 -2.06 -1.75
C ALA A 21 -13.18 -2.65 -0.38
N SER A 22 -13.20 -1.83 0.68
CA SER A 22 -13.42 -2.29 2.05
C SER A 22 -14.82 -2.84 2.33
N THR A 23 -15.82 -2.47 1.51
CA THR A 23 -17.19 -2.97 1.66
C THR A 23 -17.31 -4.48 1.46
N GLU A 24 -16.33 -5.13 0.82
CA GLU A 24 -16.44 -6.52 0.37
C GLU A 24 -15.74 -7.53 1.29
N ALA A 25 -14.69 -7.14 2.01
CA ALA A 25 -13.77 -8.12 2.64
C ALA A 25 -13.79 -8.17 4.18
N VAL A 26 -13.98 -7.05 4.90
CA VAL A 26 -13.75 -6.98 6.36
C VAL A 26 -14.77 -6.09 7.11
N GLY A 27 -15.79 -5.62 6.39
CA GLY A 27 -16.73 -4.60 6.87
C GLY A 27 -16.31 -3.19 6.46
N ARG A 28 -17.29 -2.37 6.11
CA ARG A 28 -17.11 -1.05 5.50
C ARG A 28 -16.19 -0.16 6.35
N LEU A 29 -15.05 0.22 5.80
CA LEU A 29 -14.23 1.31 6.31
C LEU A 29 -14.90 2.64 5.93
N ARG A 30 -14.81 3.61 6.83
CA ARG A 30 -15.31 4.97 6.66
C ARG A 30 -14.27 5.97 7.13
N ASP A 31 -14.43 7.23 6.74
CA ASP A 31 -13.63 8.35 7.25
C ASP A 31 -12.12 8.12 7.13
N LEU A 32 -11.67 7.62 5.97
CA LEU A 32 -10.25 7.40 5.72
C LEU A 32 -9.50 8.74 5.77
N THR A 33 -8.43 8.76 6.56
CA THR A 33 -7.55 9.92 6.74
C THR A 33 -6.12 9.50 6.49
N LEU A 34 -5.39 10.30 5.71
CA LEU A 34 -3.96 10.09 5.47
C LEU A 34 -3.17 10.41 6.74
N VAL A 35 -2.43 9.44 7.25
CA VAL A 35 -1.52 9.59 8.39
C VAL A 35 -0.11 9.91 7.91
N SER A 36 0.38 9.17 6.91
CA SER A 36 1.70 9.40 6.34
C SER A 36 1.77 8.99 4.87
N SER A 37 2.65 9.65 4.11
CA SER A 37 2.96 9.36 2.71
C SER A 37 4.44 9.56 2.49
N ARG A 38 5.13 8.55 1.96
CA ARG A 38 6.57 8.63 1.68
C ARG A 38 6.98 7.69 0.57
N VAL A 39 8.10 8.01 -0.07
CA VAL A 39 8.83 7.05 -0.91
C VAL A 39 9.61 6.08 -0.02
N ALA A 40 9.61 4.82 -0.42
CA ALA A 40 10.36 3.74 0.20
C ALA A 40 11.12 2.93 -0.86
N LYS A 41 11.92 1.97 -0.40
CA LYS A 41 12.45 0.88 -1.22
C LYS A 41 11.92 -0.43 -0.67
N MET A 42 11.50 -1.33 -1.55
CA MET A 42 11.06 -2.69 -1.20
C MET A 42 11.70 -3.67 -2.17
N LYS A 43 12.52 -4.60 -1.63
CA LYS A 43 13.30 -5.56 -2.45
C LYS A 43 14.11 -4.86 -3.56
N GLU A 44 14.75 -3.74 -3.22
CA GLU A 44 15.46 -2.82 -4.14
C GLU A 44 14.62 -2.07 -5.18
N PHE A 45 13.32 -2.34 -5.29
CA PHE A 45 12.43 -1.59 -6.16
C PHE A 45 11.94 -0.30 -5.50
N PRO A 46 11.78 0.79 -6.26
CA PRO A 46 11.14 1.99 -5.76
C PRO A 46 9.70 1.69 -5.39
N ALA A 47 9.27 2.21 -4.24
CA ALA A 47 7.91 2.02 -3.75
C ALA A 47 7.35 3.32 -3.17
N VAL A 48 6.03 3.41 -3.15
CA VAL A 48 5.29 4.43 -2.41
C VAL A 48 4.59 3.76 -1.24
N HIS A 49 4.73 4.38 -0.07
CA HIS A 49 4.18 3.89 1.18
C HIS A 49 3.16 4.91 1.70
N TRP A 50 1.96 4.43 1.97
CA TRP A 50 0.89 5.20 2.61
C TRP A 50 0.41 4.52 3.87
N GLU A 51 0.10 5.35 4.85
CA GLU A 51 -0.61 4.92 6.05
C GLU A 51 -1.91 5.70 6.16
N TYR A 52 -3.00 4.99 6.35
CA TYR A 52 -4.32 5.57 6.56
C TYR A 52 -4.87 5.14 7.92
N LYS A 53 -5.69 6.02 8.50
CA LYS A 53 -6.57 5.69 9.62
C LYS A 53 -8.00 5.76 9.14
N ALA A 54 -8.81 4.78 9.50
CA ALA A 54 -10.22 4.68 9.17
C ALA A 54 -11.06 4.34 10.40
N THR A 55 -12.36 4.55 10.28
CA THR A 55 -13.37 4.02 11.20
C THR A 55 -13.90 2.71 10.62
N GLY A 56 -13.64 1.59 11.31
CA GLY A 56 -14.14 0.28 10.93
C GLY A 56 -15.49 -0.08 11.57
N PRO A 57 -15.88 -1.36 11.50
CA PRO A 57 -17.08 -1.86 12.17
C PRO A 57 -17.07 -1.60 13.68
N ASN A 58 -18.24 -1.30 14.25
CA ASN A 58 -18.42 -0.95 15.66
C ASN A 58 -17.61 0.30 16.10
N ASP A 59 -17.39 1.23 15.17
CA ASP A 59 -16.67 2.50 15.37
C ASP A 59 -15.25 2.34 15.93
N LYS A 60 -14.64 1.17 15.69
CA LYS A 60 -13.26 0.91 16.10
C LYS A 60 -12.29 1.54 15.11
N PRO A 61 -11.18 2.12 15.58
CA PRO A 61 -10.13 2.59 14.69
C PRO A 61 -9.51 1.39 13.96
N VAL A 62 -9.33 1.55 12.65
CA VAL A 62 -8.62 0.62 11.78
C VAL A 62 -7.49 1.38 11.10
N TYR A 63 -6.35 0.73 10.96
CA TYR A 63 -5.18 1.26 10.30
C TYR A 63 -4.91 0.46 9.04
N VAL A 64 -4.64 1.16 7.95
CA VAL A 64 -4.31 0.58 6.66
C VAL A 64 -2.91 1.02 6.29
N VAL A 65 -2.06 0.06 5.95
CA VAL A 65 -0.74 0.28 5.35
C VAL A 65 -0.84 -0.18 3.91
N ARG A 66 -0.51 0.69 2.97
CA ARG A 66 -0.53 0.40 1.54
C ARG A 66 0.82 0.70 0.92
N ASP A 67 1.36 -0.29 0.24
CA ASP A 67 2.65 -0.23 -0.41
C ASP A 67 2.49 -0.51 -1.91
N MET A 68 2.82 0.48 -2.72
CA MET A 68 2.81 0.38 -4.18
C MET A 68 4.24 0.25 -4.69
N VAL A 69 4.62 -0.95 -5.11
CA VAL A 69 5.96 -1.30 -5.58
C VAL A 69 6.00 -1.25 -7.11
N PHE A 70 7.00 -0.56 -7.66
CA PHE A 70 7.22 -0.44 -9.11
C PHE A 70 8.37 -1.35 -9.55
N ALA A 71 8.03 -2.58 -9.97
CA ALA A 71 8.96 -3.60 -10.44
C ALA A 71 8.96 -3.66 -11.97
N GLY A 72 9.85 -2.90 -12.62
CA GLY A 72 9.92 -2.79 -14.08
C GLY A 72 8.63 -2.21 -14.65
N ASN A 73 7.92 -3.00 -15.47
CA ASN A 73 6.61 -2.65 -16.03
C ASN A 73 5.42 -3.09 -15.15
N THR A 74 5.69 -3.75 -14.03
CA THR A 74 4.67 -4.32 -13.14
C THR A 74 4.52 -3.44 -11.89
N MET A 75 3.28 -3.13 -11.56
CA MET A 75 2.92 -2.46 -10.30
C MET A 75 2.32 -3.49 -9.36
N ILE A 76 2.92 -3.64 -8.18
CA ILE A 76 2.44 -4.55 -7.14
C ILE A 76 1.87 -3.72 -6.00
N ASP A 77 0.64 -4.03 -5.60
CA ASP A 77 -0.07 -3.31 -4.55
C ASP A 77 -0.27 -4.23 -3.35
N VAL A 78 0.35 -3.87 -2.23
CA VAL A 78 0.29 -4.61 -0.98
C VAL A 78 -0.53 -3.79 0.02
N ILE A 79 -1.65 -4.34 0.47
CA ILE A 79 -2.56 -3.68 1.41
C ILE A 79 -2.65 -4.52 2.68
N SER A 80 -2.32 -3.92 3.81
CA SER A 80 -2.37 -4.54 5.14
C SER A 80 -3.28 -3.73 6.06
N THR A 81 -4.27 -4.39 6.66
CA THR A 81 -5.30 -3.76 7.49
C THR A 81 -5.29 -4.38 8.88
N SER A 82 -5.28 -3.55 9.94
CA SER A 82 -5.29 -4.03 11.33
C SER A 82 -5.89 -3.01 12.30
N LEU A 83 -6.22 -3.44 13.52
CA LEU A 83 -6.66 -2.54 14.61
C LEU A 83 -5.52 -1.73 15.23
N GLY A 84 -4.26 -2.05 14.91
CA GLY A 84 -3.09 -1.29 15.35
C GLY A 84 -2.12 -1.04 14.20
N VAL A 85 -1.59 0.18 14.09
CA VAL A 85 -0.68 0.58 13.01
C VAL A 85 0.59 -0.27 12.97
N GLU A 86 1.17 -0.61 14.12
CA GLU A 86 2.40 -1.43 14.15
C GLU A 86 2.16 -2.87 13.67
N VAL A 87 0.96 -3.40 13.91
CA VAL A 87 0.59 -4.73 13.39
C VAL A 87 0.39 -4.66 11.88
N ALA A 88 -0.28 -3.61 11.37
CA ALA A 88 -0.45 -3.42 9.93
C ALA A 88 0.91 -3.28 9.21
N ARG A 89 1.82 -2.48 9.77
CA ARG A 89 3.20 -2.31 9.27
C ARG A 89 3.98 -3.61 9.27
N ARG A 90 3.97 -4.33 10.40
CA ARG A 90 4.66 -5.61 10.53
C ARG A 90 4.13 -6.61 9.52
N ASN A 91 2.81 -6.75 9.39
CA ASN A 91 2.21 -7.67 8.42
C ASN A 91 2.61 -7.32 6.98
N SER A 92 2.62 -6.03 6.61
CA SER A 92 3.08 -5.60 5.28
C SER A 92 4.56 -5.96 5.09
N SER A 93 5.41 -5.63 6.07
CA SER A 93 6.83 -5.93 6.04
C SER A 93 7.13 -7.43 5.97
N ASP A 94 6.42 -8.25 6.74
CA ASP A 94 6.57 -9.71 6.75
C ASP A 94 6.15 -10.30 5.40
N PHE A 95 5.04 -9.82 4.82
CA PHE A 95 4.58 -10.23 3.48
C PHE A 95 5.59 -9.85 2.40
N VAL A 96 6.02 -8.58 2.35
CA VAL A 96 7.06 -8.11 1.42
C VAL A 96 8.36 -8.89 1.63
N GLY A 97 8.70 -9.23 2.88
CA GLY A 97 9.88 -10.00 3.24
C GLY A 97 9.93 -11.38 2.57
N VAL A 98 8.80 -12.05 2.43
CA VAL A 98 8.71 -13.38 1.80
C VAL A 98 8.42 -13.35 0.30
N MET A 99 8.12 -12.18 -0.28
CA MET A 99 7.94 -12.05 -1.73
C MET A 99 9.27 -12.23 -2.49
N GLU A 100 9.18 -12.95 -3.60
CA GLU A 100 10.21 -13.04 -4.62
C GLU A 100 9.72 -12.30 -5.87
N ILE A 101 10.56 -11.39 -6.39
CA ILE A 101 10.29 -10.63 -7.61
C ILE A 101 11.43 -10.92 -8.57
N GLU A 102 11.15 -11.77 -9.56
CA GLU A 102 12.10 -12.11 -10.62
C GLU A 102 11.89 -11.18 -11.82
N ASP A 103 12.82 -10.24 -12.02
CA ASP A 103 12.82 -9.35 -13.19
C ASP A 103 13.62 -10.01 -14.33
N PHE A 104 12.91 -10.65 -15.26
CA PHE A 104 13.53 -11.23 -16.45
C PHE A 104 13.68 -10.17 -17.52
N ALA A 105 14.93 -9.86 -17.89
CA ALA A 105 15.20 -9.06 -19.07
C ALA A 105 14.58 -9.74 -20.32
N PRO A 106 13.96 -8.99 -21.24
CA PRO A 106 13.46 -9.56 -22.48
C PRO A 106 14.59 -10.30 -23.21
N PRO A 107 14.35 -11.47 -23.82
CA PRO A 107 15.36 -12.13 -24.62
C PRO A 107 15.87 -11.16 -25.69
N ALA A 108 17.19 -11.10 -25.89
CA ALA A 108 17.79 -10.29 -26.94
C ALA A 108 17.12 -10.67 -28.28
N ARG A 109 16.62 -9.67 -29.01
CA ARG A 109 16.07 -9.90 -30.36
C ARG A 109 17.17 -10.54 -31.20
N GLN A 110 16.92 -11.75 -31.69
CA GLN A 110 17.75 -12.38 -32.73
C GLN A 110 17.51 -11.69 -34.07
#